data_AF-A0A173VRQ6-F1
#
_entry.id   AF-A0A173VRQ6-F1
#
_cell.length_a   1.000
_cell.length_b   1.000
_cell.length_c   1.000
_cell.angle_alpha   90.00
_cell.angle_beta   90.00
_cell.angle_gamma   90.00
#
_symmetry.space_group_name_H-M   'P 1'
#
loop_
_entity.id
_entity.type
_entity.pdbx_description
1 polymer ?
#
loop_
_entity_poly.entity_id
_entity_poly.type
_entity_poly.pdbx_seq_one_letter_code
_entity_poly.pdbx_strand_id
1 'polypeptide(L)'
;MLKTEELKLVSEWDKTFPQSEKVDHTKVTFVNRYGITLAADLYKPKNVSGQCPAIAVSGSFGAVKEHCSGLYAQTMAEIGY
;
A
#
# COMPACT_ATOMS: atom_id res chain seq x y z
N MET A 1 10.03 -9.94 -19.74
CA MET A 1 9.36 -9.37 -18.54
C MET A 1 10.26 -8.27 -18.01
N LEU A 2 9.76 -7.07 -17.71
CA LEU A 2 10.59 -5.99 -17.16
C LEU A 2 11.05 -6.38 -15.76
N LYS A 3 12.34 -6.18 -15.45
CA LYS A 3 12.92 -6.55 -14.15
C LYS A 3 12.63 -5.45 -13.13
N THR A 4 12.09 -5.82 -11.97
CA THR A 4 11.91 -4.91 -10.84
C THR A 4 13.26 -4.55 -10.24
N GLU A 5 13.50 -3.27 -10.01
CA GLU A 5 14.67 -2.79 -9.28
C GLU A 5 14.55 -3.13 -7.79
N GLU A 6 15.68 -3.40 -7.15
CA GLU A 6 15.72 -3.65 -5.71
C GLU A 6 15.73 -2.31 -4.96
N LEU A 7 14.54 -1.91 -4.47
CA LEU A 7 14.38 -0.68 -3.70
C LEU A 7 14.69 -0.94 -2.23
N LYS A 8 15.44 -0.02 -1.59
CA LYS A 8 15.63 -0.02 -0.14
C LYS A 8 14.37 0.55 0.53
N LEU A 9 13.53 -0.34 1.06
CA LEU A 9 12.31 0.02 1.77
C LEU A 9 12.58 0.01 3.28
N VAL A 10 12.11 1.04 3.98
CA VAL A 10 12.18 1.07 5.45
C VAL A 10 11.16 0.09 6.03
N SER A 11 11.56 -0.61 7.11
CA SER A 11 10.71 -1.53 7.87
C SER A 11 9.90 -0.86 8.96
N GLU A 12 10.29 0.34 9.36
CA GLU A 12 9.61 1.12 10.40
C GLU A 12 8.26 1.65 9.91
N TRP A 13 7.37 1.89 10.87
CA TRP A 13 6.10 2.55 10.60
C TRP A 13 6.33 4.06 10.45
N ASP A 14 6.51 4.48 9.20
CA ASP A 14 6.86 5.84 8.77
C ASP A 14 5.64 6.69 8.33
N LYS A 15 4.43 6.24 8.65
CA LYS A 15 3.17 6.88 8.21
C LYS A 15 2.80 8.05 9.11
N THR A 16 2.10 9.03 8.57
CA THR A 16 1.58 10.17 9.35
C THR A 16 0.33 9.84 10.17
N PHE A 17 -0.02 8.56 10.29
CA PHE A 17 -1.20 8.05 10.98
C PHE A 17 -0.86 6.74 11.71
N PRO A 18 -1.57 6.38 12.79
CA PRO A 18 -1.30 5.14 13.53
C PRO A 18 -1.56 3.88 12.70
N GLN A 19 -0.79 2.82 12.97
CA GLN A 19 -1.04 1.50 12.40
C GLN A 19 -2.32 0.90 12.99
N SER A 20 -3.16 0.32 12.13
CA SER A 20 -4.37 -0.37 12.56
C SER A 20 -4.12 -1.85 12.84
N GLU A 21 -4.63 -2.34 13.96
CA GLU A 21 -4.54 -3.76 14.33
C GLU A 21 -5.50 -4.64 13.51
N LYS A 22 -6.46 -4.06 12.79
CA LYS A 22 -7.47 -4.79 12.01
C LYS A 22 -6.99 -5.21 10.61
N VAL A 23 -5.85 -4.68 10.19
CA VAL A 23 -5.30 -4.89 8.84
C VAL A 23 -3.88 -5.42 8.92
N ASP A 24 -3.53 -6.27 7.96
CA ASP A 24 -2.15 -6.62 7.64
C ASP A 24 -1.60 -5.58 6.66
N HIS A 25 -0.37 -5.14 6.92
CA HIS A 25 0.34 -4.17 6.09
C HIS A 25 1.61 -4.79 5.52
N THR A 26 1.89 -4.54 4.24
CA THR A 26 3.11 -5.00 3.59
C THR A 26 3.56 -4.00 2.53
N LYS A 27 4.86 -3.69 2.48
CA LYS A 27 5.43 -2.89 1.39
C LYS A 27 5.69 -3.78 0.18
N VAL A 28 5.23 -3.37 -1.00
CA VAL A 28 5.36 -4.13 -2.26
C VAL A 28 5.97 -3.26 -3.35
N THR A 29 6.58 -3.90 -4.35
CA THR A 29 7.10 -3.22 -5.54
C THR A 29 6.58 -3.85 -6.83
N PHE A 30 6.39 -3.04 -7.86
CA PHE A 30 5.98 -3.50 -9.19
C PHE A 30 6.48 -2.54 -10.27
N VAL A 31 6.62 -3.05 -11.49
CA VAL A 31 7.09 -2.26 -12.64
C VAL A 31 5.91 -1.80 -13.49
N ASN A 32 5.87 -0.52 -13.83
CA ASN A 32 4.88 -0.01 -14.78
C ASN A 32 5.29 -0.28 -16.25
N ARG A 33 4.42 0.08 -17.20
CA ARG A 33 4.66 -0.11 -18.65
C ARG A 33 5.89 0.64 -19.21
N TYR A 34 6.44 1.57 -18.45
CA TYR A 34 7.61 2.38 -18.82
C TYR A 34 8.92 1.85 -18.23
N GLY A 35 8.89 0.71 -17.53
CA GLY A 35 10.08 0.18 -16.87
C GLY A 35 10.41 0.83 -15.53
N ILE A 36 9.53 1.67 -14.99
CA ILE A 36 9.75 2.34 -13.70
C ILE A 36 9.27 1.42 -12.57
N THR A 37 10.15 1.15 -11.60
CA THR A 37 9.79 0.44 -10.38
C THR A 37 9.09 1.38 -9.40
N LEU A 38 7.87 1.02 -9.01
CA LEU A 38 7.06 1.75 -8.03
C LEU A 38 7.01 0.97 -6.72
N ALA A 39 7.05 1.68 -5.59
CA ALA A 39 6.81 1.12 -4.26
C ALA A 39 5.41 1.51 -3.77
N ALA A 40 4.68 0.57 -3.20
CA ALA A 40 3.34 0.78 -2.63
C ALA A 40 3.21 0.12 -1.25
N ASP A 41 2.27 0.63 -0.46
CA ASP A 41 1.83 0.00 0.79
C ASP A 41 0.54 -0.77 0.48
N LEU A 42 0.55 -2.08 0.71
CA LEU A 42 -0.60 -2.96 0.60
C LEU A 42 -1.22 -3.14 1.98
N TYR A 43 -2.53 -2.88 2.07
CA TYR A 43 -3.33 -3.10 3.26
C TYR A 43 -4.34 -4.20 2.97
N LYS A 44 -4.41 -5.21 3.83
CA LYS A 44 -5.32 -6.35 3.70
C LYS A 44 -6.08 -6.56 5.02
N PRO A 45 -7.40 -6.74 5.01
CA PRO A 45 -8.13 -7.04 6.24
C PRO A 45 -7.77 -8.45 6.78
N LYS A 46 -7.51 -8.54 8.10
CA LYS A 46 -6.99 -9.76 8.74
C LYS A 46 -7.93 -10.96 8.73
N ASN A 47 -9.23 -10.72 8.78
CA ASN A 47 -10.23 -11.76 9.04
C ASN A 47 -11.07 -12.11 7.80
N VAL A 48 -10.47 -12.05 6.60
CA VAL A 48 -11.20 -12.36 5.35
C VAL A 48 -10.57 -13.55 4.64
N SER A 49 -11.43 -14.50 4.29
CA SER A 49 -11.11 -15.67 3.47
C SER A 49 -11.66 -15.49 2.06
N GLY A 50 -10.85 -15.81 1.06
CA GLY A 50 -11.26 -15.71 -0.34
C GLY A 50 -10.94 -14.34 -0.97
N GLN A 51 -11.57 -14.07 -2.11
CA GLN A 51 -11.36 -12.82 -2.85
C GLN A 51 -12.11 -11.67 -2.18
N CYS A 52 -11.41 -10.56 -1.97
CA CYS A 52 -11.99 -9.29 -1.55
C CYS A 52 -12.09 -8.37 -2.78
N PRO A 53 -13.04 -7.42 -2.81
CA PRO A 53 -12.90 -6.27 -3.69
C PRO A 53 -11.56 -5.59 -3.39
N ALA A 54 -10.91 -4.99 -4.39
CA ALA A 54 -9.64 -4.31 -4.21
C ALA A 54 -9.71 -2.89 -4.76
N ILE A 55 -9.01 -1.96 -4.11
CA ILE A 55 -8.94 -0.56 -4.52
C ILE A 55 -7.49 -0.09 -4.63
N ALA A 56 -7.17 0.56 -5.74
CA ALA A 56 -5.92 1.29 -5.89
C ALA A 56 -6.14 2.74 -5.45
N VAL A 57 -5.42 3.19 -4.43
CA VAL A 57 -5.54 4.54 -3.89
C VAL A 57 -4.28 5.33 -4.20
N SER A 58 -4.46 6.51 -4.79
CA SER A 58 -3.38 7.47 -5.02
C SER A 58 -3.77 8.82 -4.40
N GLY A 59 -2.83 9.44 -3.70
CA GLY A 59 -3.02 10.76 -3.08
C GLY A 59 -2.58 11.90 -3.97
N SER A 60 -2.71 13.11 -3.47
CA SER A 60 -2.48 14.34 -4.23
C SER A 60 -1.08 14.42 -4.85
N PHE A 61 -0.99 15.09 -5.99
CA PHE A 61 0.28 15.37 -6.64
C PHE A 61 1.28 16.03 -5.68
N GLY A 62 2.48 15.47 -5.56
CA GLY A 62 3.54 15.92 -4.64
C GLY A 62 3.50 15.27 -3.25
N ALA A 63 2.49 14.46 -2.92
CA ALA A 63 2.46 13.66 -1.70
C ALA A 63 2.99 12.23 -1.91
N VAL A 64 3.18 11.50 -0.82
CA VAL A 64 3.63 10.10 -0.81
C VAL A 64 2.61 9.18 -0.14
N LYS A 65 2.78 7.86 -0.32
CA LYS A 65 1.89 6.81 0.20
C LYS A 65 1.77 6.82 1.73
N GLU A 66 2.78 7.35 2.42
CA GLU A 66 2.80 7.48 3.88
C GLU A 66 1.82 8.55 4.43
N HIS A 67 1.22 9.36 3.56
CA HIS A 67 0.31 10.46 3.94
C HIS A 67 -1.19 10.07 3.76
N CYS A 68 -2.03 10.96 3.22
CA CYS A 68 -3.47 10.79 3.11
C CYS A 68 -3.91 9.55 2.32
N SER A 69 -3.15 9.16 1.29
CA SER A 69 -3.48 7.98 0.49
C SER A 69 -3.32 6.67 1.24
N GLY A 70 -2.27 6.55 2.06
CA GLY A 70 -2.10 5.41 2.97
C GLY A 70 -3.18 5.37 4.03
N LEU A 71 -3.55 6.52 4.61
CA LEU A 71 -4.62 6.57 5.60
C LEU A 71 -5.94 6.07 4.99
N TYR A 72 -6.27 6.55 3.80
CA TYR A 72 -7.48 6.13 3.10
C TYR A 72 -7.44 4.64 2.74
N ALA A 73 -6.30 4.14 2.24
CA ALA A 73 -6.13 2.71 1.95
C ALA A 73 -6.29 1.83 3.20
N GLN A 74 -5.70 2.23 4.33
CA GLN A 74 -5.87 1.53 5.61
C GLN A 74 -7.34 1.53 6.04
N THR A 75 -8.01 2.68 5.99
CA THR A 75 -9.42 2.79 6.38
C THR A 75 -10.34 1.94 5.49
N MET A 76 -10.06 1.85 4.18
CA MET A 76 -10.82 1.00 3.27
C MET A 76 -10.60 -0.49 3.56
N ALA A 77 -9.35 -0.89 3.86
CA ALA A 77 -9.05 -2.25 4.28
C ALA A 77 -9.75 -2.60 5.62
N GLU A 78 -9.87 -1.66 6.56
CA GLU A 78 -10.61 -1.90 7.82
C GLU A 78 -12.09 -2.26 7.61
N ILE A 79 -12.69 -1.86 6.48
CA ILE A 79 -14.09 -2.13 6.13
C ILE A 79 -14.25 -3.21 5.06
N GLY A 80 -13.20 -3.97 4.73
CA GLY A 80 -13.29 -5.19 3.91
C GLY A 80 -12.98 -5.04 2.42
N TYR A 81 -12.29 -3.96 2.02
CA TYR A 81 -11.67 -3.81 0.69
C TYR A 81 -10.22 -4.34 0.67
#